data_AF-A0A6L4NGJ1-F1
#
_entry.id   AF-A0A6L4NGJ1-F1
#
_cell.length_a   1.000
_cell.length_b   1.000
_cell.length_c   1.000
_cell.angle_alpha   90.00
_cell.angle_beta   90.00
_cell.angle_gamma   90.00
#
_symmetry.space_group_name_H-M   'P 1'
#
loop_
_entity.id
_entity.type
_entity.pdbx_description
1 polymer ?
#
loop_
_entity_poly.entity_id
_entity_poly.type
_entity_poly.pdbx_seq_one_letter_code
_entity_poly.pdbx_strand_id
1 'polypeptide(L)'
;MKMNLHCFANLIPIMILALFSNSGLINATEVGKRTDALEASAWNESKWISAVDAPVVKGHNDGRAADGASWFVSTVKNEQKIVSAKWMTAGLGVYELYVNGKPVGGEFLKPGFTHYAKTKRSFTYDITDIIRTKPNAENMLSVQVTPGWWG
;
A
#
# COMPACT_ATOMS: atom_id res chain seq x y z
N MET A 1 -11.84 15.34 71.46
CA MET A 1 -12.28 16.70 71.05
C MET A 1 -12.01 16.86 69.57
N LYS A 2 -12.93 17.49 68.84
CA LYS A 2 -13.09 17.59 67.37
C LYS A 2 -11.88 18.11 66.57
N MET A 3 -11.98 17.91 65.24
CA MET A 3 -11.43 18.66 64.07
C MET A 3 -10.13 18.11 63.45
N ASN A 4 -9.94 18.06 62.13
CA ASN A 4 -10.83 18.24 60.97
C ASN A 4 -10.10 17.69 59.72
N LEU A 5 -10.88 17.57 58.66
CA LEU A 5 -10.66 16.92 57.37
C LEU A 5 -9.82 17.76 56.36
N HIS A 6 -9.26 17.05 55.37
CA HIS A 6 -8.82 17.45 54.01
C HIS A 6 -7.40 17.98 53.76
N CYS A 7 -6.73 17.37 52.75
CA CYS A 7 -6.23 18.09 51.58
C CYS A 7 -5.81 17.16 50.42
N PHE A 8 -6.59 17.27 49.33
CA PHE A 8 -6.30 17.15 47.90
C PHE A 8 -5.74 15.89 47.24
N ALA A 9 -6.61 15.34 46.40
CA ALA A 9 -6.36 14.40 45.32
C ALA A 9 -5.46 14.99 44.22
N ASN A 10 -4.48 14.20 43.76
CA ASN A 10 -3.79 14.41 42.50
C ASN A 10 -4.70 13.94 41.36
N LEU A 11 -5.40 14.88 40.72
CA LEU A 11 -6.02 14.67 39.41
C LEU A 11 -5.15 15.38 38.37
N ILE A 12 -4.41 14.59 37.58
CA ILE A 12 -3.73 15.05 36.37
C ILE A 12 -4.82 15.25 35.30
N PRO A 13 -5.02 16.46 34.75
CA PRO A 13 -5.99 16.63 33.68
C PRO A 13 -5.39 16.11 32.37
N ILE A 14 -5.97 15.03 31.84
CA ILE A 14 -5.73 14.57 30.47
C ILE A 14 -6.42 15.57 29.54
N MET A 15 -5.64 16.43 28.89
CA MET A 15 -6.14 17.35 27.87
C MET A 15 -6.35 16.59 26.56
N ILE A 16 -7.60 16.18 26.28
CA ILE A 16 -7.99 15.63 24.98
C ILE A 16 -8.31 16.81 24.06
N LEU A 17 -7.39 17.12 23.15
CA LEU A 17 -7.62 18.09 22.09
C LEU A 17 -8.33 17.37 20.93
N ALA A 18 -9.66 17.48 20.86
CA ALA A 18 -10.44 17.00 19.73
C ALA A 18 -10.64 18.16 18.73
N LEU A 19 -9.86 18.15 17.65
CA LEU A 19 -10.07 19.03 16.50
C LEU A 19 -11.04 18.35 15.53
N PHE A 20 -12.28 18.83 15.48
CA PHE A 20 -13.23 18.44 14.43
C PHE A 20 -13.14 19.45 13.28
N SER A 21 -12.32 19.13 12.27
CA SER A 21 -12.39 19.82 10.98
C SER A 21 -13.57 19.27 10.20
N ASN A 22 -14.69 20.00 10.21
CA ASN A 22 -15.82 19.72 9.33
C ASN A 22 -15.56 20.34 7.95
N SER A 23 -14.62 19.75 7.20
CA SER A 23 -14.47 20.00 5.78
C SER A 23 -15.17 18.86 5.04
N GLY A 24 -16.39 19.12 4.56
CA GLY A 24 -17.15 18.24 3.68
C GLY A 24 -16.53 18.10 2.29
N LEU A 25 -15.24 17.77 2.23
CA LEU A 25 -14.62 17.20 1.05
C LEU A 25 -15.00 15.72 1.03
N ILE A 26 -15.40 15.24 -0.14
CA ILE A 26 -15.44 13.81 -0.41
C ILE A 26 -14.00 13.33 -0.31
N ASN A 27 -13.53 13.03 0.91
CA ASN A 27 -12.32 12.25 1.08
C ASN A 27 -12.68 10.91 0.44
N ALA A 28 -12.13 10.63 -0.74
CA ALA A 28 -11.98 9.26 -1.18
C ALA A 28 -11.33 8.55 0.00
N THR A 29 -12.09 7.71 0.71
CA THR A 29 -11.60 7.05 1.92
C THR A 29 -10.34 6.31 1.50
N GLU A 30 -9.18 6.80 1.96
CA GLU A 30 -7.90 6.18 1.67
C GLU A 30 -7.93 4.79 2.32
N VAL A 31 -7.98 3.78 1.46
CA VAL A 31 -7.99 2.37 1.85
C VAL A 31 -6.62 1.80 1.57
N GLY A 32 -6.21 0.81 2.36
CA GLY A 32 -4.86 0.28 2.22
C GLY A 32 -3.81 1.21 2.82
N LYS A 33 -3.79 1.38 4.15
CA LYS A 33 -2.80 2.26 4.80
C LYS A 33 -1.41 1.63 4.74
N ARG A 34 -0.38 2.45 4.48
CA ARG A 34 1.00 1.95 4.54
C ARG A 34 1.34 1.53 5.97
N THR A 35 1.99 0.37 6.09
CA THR A 35 2.43 -0.23 7.35
C THR A 35 3.90 -0.64 7.23
N ASP A 36 4.44 -1.22 8.29
CA ASP A 36 5.81 -1.72 8.33
C ASP A 36 6.03 -2.82 7.28
N ALA A 37 7.29 -2.97 6.87
CA ALA A 37 7.68 -4.04 5.97
C ALA A 37 7.32 -5.41 6.55
N LEU A 38 6.92 -6.34 5.68
CA LEU A 38 6.90 -7.74 6.08
C LEU A 38 8.34 -8.26 6.17
N GLU A 39 8.52 -9.39 6.86
CA GLU A 39 9.80 -10.09 6.89
C GLU A 39 10.31 -10.39 5.47
N ALA A 40 11.63 -10.29 5.29
CA ALA A 40 12.24 -10.46 3.96
C ALA A 40 11.96 -11.84 3.34
N SER A 41 11.74 -12.87 4.17
CA SER A 41 11.37 -14.21 3.73
C SER A 41 10.06 -14.26 2.95
N ALA A 42 9.17 -13.27 3.08
CA ALA A 42 7.95 -13.17 2.28
C ALA A 42 8.23 -13.08 0.77
N TRP A 43 9.42 -12.61 0.37
CA TRP A 43 9.83 -12.56 -1.02
C TRP A 43 10.22 -13.92 -1.61
N ASN A 44 10.45 -14.95 -0.79
CA ASN A 44 10.85 -16.28 -1.28
C ASN A 44 9.79 -16.92 -2.20
N GLU A 45 8.53 -16.57 -1.99
CA GLU A 45 7.39 -17.05 -2.80
C GLU A 45 7.05 -16.10 -3.96
N SER A 46 7.87 -15.07 -4.20
CA SER A 46 7.63 -14.04 -5.21
C SER A 46 8.67 -14.10 -6.33
N LYS A 47 8.26 -13.66 -7.53
CA LYS A 47 9.13 -13.51 -8.69
C LYS A 47 8.91 -12.15 -9.34
N TRP A 48 9.97 -11.59 -9.92
CA TRP A 48 9.82 -10.44 -10.82
C TRP A 48 9.03 -10.86 -12.06
N ILE A 49 8.06 -10.05 -12.44
CA ILE A 49 7.22 -10.23 -13.63
C ILE A 49 7.32 -9.00 -14.52
N SER A 50 7.07 -9.19 -15.81
CA SER A 50 7.02 -8.11 -16.81
C SER A 50 5.91 -8.40 -17.83
N ALA A 51 5.48 -7.38 -18.56
CA ALA A 51 4.52 -7.57 -19.64
C ALA A 51 5.17 -8.39 -20.76
N VAL A 52 4.43 -9.41 -21.22
CA VAL A 52 4.87 -10.25 -22.34
C VAL A 52 4.88 -9.41 -23.62
N ASP A 53 5.91 -9.60 -24.44
CA ASP A 53 6.09 -8.92 -25.73
C ASP A 53 5.97 -7.39 -25.67
N ALA A 54 6.39 -6.79 -24.54
CA ALA A 54 6.46 -5.34 -24.42
C ALA A 54 7.31 -4.76 -25.56
N PRO A 55 6.78 -3.84 -26.39
CA PRO A 55 7.54 -3.29 -27.50
C PRO A 55 8.84 -2.66 -26.99
N VAL A 56 9.94 -2.86 -27.69
CA VAL A 56 11.25 -2.29 -27.31
C VAL A 56 11.57 -1.13 -28.24
N VAL A 57 11.71 0.07 -27.67
CA VAL A 57 12.25 1.22 -28.37
C VAL A 57 13.77 1.07 -28.40
N LYS A 58 14.30 0.82 -29.60
CA LYS A 58 15.75 0.71 -29.83
C LYS A 58 16.36 2.11 -29.93
N GLY A 59 17.47 2.33 -29.23
CA GLY A 59 18.15 3.62 -29.13
C GLY A 59 19.59 3.47 -28.59
N HIS A 60 20.18 4.57 -28.09
CA HIS A 60 21.60 4.65 -27.73
C HIS A 60 22.03 3.76 -26.54
N ASN A 61 21.09 3.21 -25.76
CA ASN A 61 21.34 2.45 -24.52
C ASN A 61 20.61 1.08 -24.55
N ASP A 62 21.03 0.15 -25.40
CA ASP A 62 20.58 -1.27 -25.44
C ASP A 62 19.06 -1.54 -25.59
N GLY A 63 18.28 -0.48 -25.81
CA GLY A 63 16.83 -0.54 -25.97
C GLY A 63 16.09 -0.51 -24.63
N ARG A 64 14.97 0.20 -24.61
CA ARG A 64 14.08 0.29 -23.44
C ARG A 64 12.69 -0.20 -23.79
N ALA A 65 11.92 -0.64 -22.79
CA ALA A 65 10.49 -0.87 -23.00
C ALA A 65 9.83 0.42 -23.51
N ALA A 66 8.94 0.28 -24.49
CA ALA A 66 8.19 1.38 -25.07
C ALA A 66 7.31 2.05 -24.02
N ASP A 67 7.05 3.33 -24.24
CA ASP A 67 6.20 4.11 -23.36
C ASP A 67 4.78 3.53 -23.35
N GLY A 68 4.19 3.49 -22.16
CA GLY A 68 2.86 2.94 -21.95
C GLY A 68 2.61 2.56 -20.50
N ALA A 69 1.41 2.07 -20.23
CA ALA A 69 1.04 1.50 -18.94
C ALA A 69 0.75 0.01 -19.11
N SER A 70 1.50 -0.82 -18.39
CA SER A 70 1.21 -2.26 -18.28
C SER A 70 0.29 -2.49 -17.09
N TRP A 71 -0.62 -3.45 -17.25
CA TRP A 71 -1.50 -3.90 -16.17
C TRP A 71 -1.20 -5.35 -15.82
N PHE A 72 -1.04 -5.59 -14.52
CA PHE A 72 -0.93 -6.93 -13.95
C PHE A 72 -2.17 -7.18 -13.10
N VAL A 73 -2.84 -8.30 -13.32
CA VAL A 73 -4.09 -8.64 -12.62
C VAL A 73 -4.03 -10.08 -12.16
N SER A 74 -4.39 -10.31 -10.91
CA SER A 74 -4.55 -11.64 -10.34
C SER A 74 -5.83 -11.71 -9.50
N THR A 75 -6.53 -12.84 -9.58
CA THR A 75 -7.68 -13.12 -8.73
C THR A 75 -7.29 -14.19 -7.72
N VAL A 76 -7.48 -13.89 -6.45
CA VAL A 76 -7.19 -14.80 -5.33
C VAL A 76 -8.51 -15.17 -4.66
N LYS A 77 -8.73 -16.47 -4.46
CA LYS A 77 -9.88 -17.01 -3.75
C LYS A 77 -9.48 -17.33 -2.32
N ASN A 78 -10.28 -16.88 -1.35
CA ASN A 78 -10.04 -17.17 0.06
C ASN A 78 -10.38 -18.63 0.37
N GLU A 79 -9.42 -19.40 0.85
CA GLU A 79 -9.67 -20.76 1.34
C GLU A 79 -10.47 -20.76 2.66
N GLN A 80 -10.23 -19.74 3.48
CA GLN A 80 -10.84 -19.56 4.81
C GLN A 80 -11.22 -18.11 5.06
N LYS A 81 -11.84 -17.84 6.21
CA LYS A 81 -12.14 -16.46 6.61
C LYS A 81 -10.83 -15.70 6.83
N ILE A 82 -10.69 -14.55 6.18
CA ILE A 82 -9.52 -13.68 6.32
C ILE A 82 -9.73 -12.76 7.53
N VAL A 83 -8.74 -12.70 8.41
CA VAL A 83 -8.70 -11.81 9.59
C VAL A 83 -7.78 -10.61 9.39
N SER A 84 -6.75 -10.76 8.57
CA SER A 84 -5.82 -9.71 8.20
C SER A 84 -5.22 -10.01 6.82
N ALA A 85 -5.00 -8.98 6.03
CA ALA A 85 -4.35 -9.07 4.73
C ALA A 85 -3.38 -7.91 4.54
N LYS A 86 -2.12 -8.23 4.26
CA LYS A 86 -1.06 -7.25 3.96
C LYS A 86 -0.50 -7.50 2.58
N TRP A 87 -0.28 -6.44 1.81
CA TRP A 87 0.28 -6.51 0.47
C TRP A 87 1.60 -5.73 0.41
N MET A 88 2.71 -6.45 0.32
CA MET A 88 4.04 -5.89 0.13
C MET A 88 4.40 -5.90 -1.36
N THR A 89 4.76 -4.74 -1.90
CA THR A 89 5.00 -4.55 -3.34
C THR A 89 6.32 -3.85 -3.59
N ALA A 90 7.01 -4.28 -4.66
CA ALA A 90 8.18 -3.63 -5.21
C ALA A 90 8.03 -3.59 -6.74
N GLY A 91 8.51 -2.52 -7.37
CA GLY A 91 8.36 -2.31 -8.80
C GLY A 91 9.51 -1.48 -9.37
N LEU A 92 9.90 -1.78 -10.60
CA LEU A 92 10.76 -0.93 -11.42
C LEU A 92 9.85 -0.14 -12.36
N GLY A 93 9.72 1.15 -12.09
CA GLY A 93 8.73 2.01 -12.71
C GLY A 93 8.03 2.88 -11.68
N VAL A 94 6.94 3.50 -12.11
CA VAL A 94 5.95 4.11 -11.22
C VAL A 94 4.70 3.25 -11.26
N TYR A 95 4.17 2.87 -10.09
CA TYR A 95 3.03 1.97 -10.00
C TYR A 95 1.90 2.48 -9.11
N GLU A 96 0.69 2.06 -9.47
CA GLU A 96 -0.54 2.26 -8.68
C GLU A 96 -1.18 0.90 -8.40
N LEU A 97 -1.62 0.72 -7.16
CA LEU A 97 -2.17 -0.54 -6.65
C LEU A 97 -3.68 -0.44 -6.53
N TYR A 98 -4.37 -1.53 -6.82
CA TYR A 98 -5.81 -1.63 -6.74
C TYR A 98 -6.22 -2.96 -6.12
N VAL A 99 -7.19 -2.93 -5.21
CA VAL A 99 -7.87 -4.13 -4.68
C VAL A 99 -9.35 -4.01 -4.98
N ASN A 100 -9.91 -5.00 -5.68
CA ASN A 100 -11.31 -5.01 -6.10
C ASN A 100 -11.72 -3.73 -6.86
N GLY A 101 -10.80 -3.18 -7.66
CA GLY A 101 -10.99 -1.95 -8.45
C GLY A 101 -10.86 -0.64 -7.66
N LYS A 102 -10.56 -0.68 -6.36
CA LYS A 102 -10.35 0.51 -5.53
C LYS A 102 -8.85 0.79 -5.35
N PRO A 103 -8.40 2.05 -5.47
CA PRO A 103 -6.98 2.40 -5.32
C PRO A 103 -6.51 2.17 -3.88
N VAL A 104 -5.25 1.76 -3.72
CA VAL A 104 -4.60 1.42 -2.45
C VAL A 104 -3.48 2.41 -2.13
N GLY A 105 -3.53 2.98 -0.93
CA GLY A 105 -2.60 3.97 -0.40
C GLY A 105 -2.76 5.36 -1.01
N GLY A 106 -2.37 6.39 -0.26
CA GLY A 106 -2.47 7.80 -0.65
C GLY A 106 -1.20 8.37 -1.29
N GLU A 107 -0.12 7.61 -1.40
CA GLU A 107 1.12 8.10 -2.01
C GLU A 107 1.03 8.15 -3.53
N PHE A 108 1.51 9.24 -4.11
CA PHE A 108 1.68 9.41 -5.54
C PHE A 108 3.10 9.04 -5.97
N LEU A 109 3.25 8.62 -7.23
CA LEU A 109 4.55 8.32 -7.85
C LEU A 109 5.39 7.27 -7.08
N LYS A 110 4.71 6.24 -6.54
CA LYS A 110 5.32 5.12 -5.84
C LYS A 110 6.24 4.31 -6.77
N PRO A 111 7.40 3.79 -6.29
CA PRO A 111 7.95 3.88 -4.93
C PRO A 111 8.97 5.04 -4.75
N GLY A 112 8.98 6.00 -5.66
CA GLY A 112 9.96 7.08 -5.77
C GLY A 112 11.20 6.70 -6.59
N PHE A 113 12.12 7.65 -6.71
CA PHE A 113 13.34 7.51 -7.51
C PHE A 113 14.52 6.99 -6.66
N THR A 114 15.13 5.89 -7.09
CA THR A 114 16.36 5.32 -6.52
C THR A 114 17.30 4.89 -7.66
N HIS A 115 18.46 4.32 -7.35
CA HIS A 115 19.30 3.65 -8.34
C HIS A 115 18.95 2.14 -8.40
N TYR A 116 18.51 1.60 -9.53
CA TYR A 116 17.79 0.30 -9.61
C TYR A 116 18.70 -0.87 -9.27
N ALA A 117 19.95 -0.76 -9.71
CA ALA A 117 20.99 -1.73 -9.46
C ALA A 117 21.45 -1.76 -7.98
N LYS A 118 21.21 -0.68 -7.22
CA LYS A 118 21.69 -0.56 -5.83
C LYS A 118 20.57 -0.69 -4.80
N THR A 119 19.40 -0.13 -5.09
CA THR A 119 18.30 -0.03 -4.13
C THR A 119 16.96 -0.10 -4.84
N LYS A 120 16.16 -1.11 -4.48
CA LYS A 120 14.77 -1.27 -4.90
C LYS A 120 13.91 -1.11 -3.64
N ARG A 121 13.02 -0.13 -3.63
CA ARG A 121 12.13 0.12 -2.49
C ARG A 121 10.91 -0.78 -2.55
N SER A 122 10.51 -1.31 -1.40
CA SER A 122 9.22 -1.96 -1.21
C SER A 122 8.35 -1.12 -0.28
N PHE A 123 7.03 -1.18 -0.50
CA PHE A 123 6.03 -0.64 0.42
C PHE A 123 5.05 -1.76 0.78
N THR A 124 4.56 -1.74 2.02
CA THR A 124 3.55 -2.69 2.51
C THR A 124 2.30 -1.94 2.88
N TYR A 125 1.14 -2.44 2.46
CA TYR A 125 -0.16 -1.88 2.78
C TYR A 125 -1.01 -2.88 3.54
N ASP A 126 -1.70 -2.43 4.58
CA ASP A 126 -2.76 -3.21 5.22
C ASP A 126 -4.04 -3.07 4.40
N ILE A 127 -4.40 -4.13 3.68
CA ILE A 127 -5.55 -4.20 2.78
C ILE A 127 -6.73 -4.96 3.41
N THR A 128 -6.72 -5.18 4.73
CA THR A 128 -7.75 -5.95 5.43
C THR A 128 -9.15 -5.38 5.21
N ASP A 129 -9.30 -4.05 5.22
CA ASP A 129 -10.61 -3.39 5.11
C ASP A 129 -11.20 -3.39 3.69
N ILE A 130 -10.38 -3.71 2.68
CA ILE A 130 -10.77 -3.65 1.26
C ILE A 130 -10.95 -5.04 0.65
N ILE A 131 -10.37 -6.07 1.27
CA ILE A 131 -10.56 -7.46 0.86
C ILE A 131 -11.93 -7.97 1.30
N ARG A 132 -12.60 -8.75 0.45
CA ARG A 132 -13.76 -9.54 0.85
C ARG A 132 -13.25 -10.68 1.73
N THR A 133 -13.67 -10.76 2.99
CA THR A 133 -13.06 -11.64 4.01
C THR A 133 -13.70 -13.02 4.15
N LYS A 134 -14.86 -13.26 3.52
CA LYS A 134 -15.58 -14.55 3.66
C LYS A 134 -14.80 -15.70 3.00
N PRO A 135 -14.94 -16.95 3.50
CA PRO A 135 -14.48 -18.13 2.77
C PRO A 135 -15.09 -18.17 1.37
N ASN A 136 -14.32 -18.66 0.40
CA ASN A 136 -14.66 -18.73 -1.02
C ASN A 136 -14.89 -17.38 -1.73
N ALA A 137 -14.70 -16.25 -1.04
CA ALA A 137 -14.75 -14.95 -1.71
C ALA A 137 -13.55 -14.77 -2.63
N GLU A 138 -13.79 -14.23 -3.81
CA GLU A 138 -12.75 -13.86 -4.77
C GLU A 138 -12.40 -12.37 -4.63
N ASN A 139 -11.11 -12.10 -4.68
CA ASN A 139 -10.52 -10.79 -4.59
C ASN A 139 -9.57 -10.55 -5.76
N MET A 140 -9.76 -9.42 -6.45
CA MET A 140 -8.90 -9.02 -7.56
C MET A 140 -7.83 -8.06 -7.05
N LEU A 141 -6.57 -8.41 -7.27
CA LEU A 141 -5.40 -7.56 -7.04
C LEU A 141 -4.90 -7.11 -8.40
N SER A 142 -4.81 -5.81 -8.61
CA SER A 142 -4.29 -5.27 -9.86
C SER A 142 -3.28 -4.15 -9.64
N VAL A 143 -2.33 -4.06 -10.56
CA VAL A 143 -1.26 -3.07 -10.54
C VAL A 143 -1.13 -2.47 -11.94
N GLN A 144 -1.20 -1.15 -12.02
CA GLN A 144 -0.77 -0.41 -13.20
C GLN A 144 0.68 0.00 -13.01
N VAL A 145 1.53 -0.22 -14.02
CA VAL A 145 2.94 0.16 -13.99
C VAL A 145 3.30 0.95 -15.25
N THR A 146 4.01 2.05 -15.08
CA THR A 146 4.59 2.87 -16.15
C THR A 146 6.11 2.92 -16.01
N PRO A 147 6.88 3.26 -17.08
CA PRO A 147 8.34 3.30 -17.02
C PRO A 147 8.91 4.22 -15.93
N GLY A 148 8.20 5.32 -15.62
CA GLY A 148 8.69 6.30 -14.66
C GLY A 148 10.09 6.81 -15.03
N TRP A 149 11.02 6.78 -14.07
CA TRP A 149 12.42 7.17 -14.26
C TRP A 149 13.35 5.99 -14.61
N TRP A 150 12.80 4.81 -14.87
CA TRP A 150 13.50 3.53 -14.89
C TRP A 150 13.70 2.93 -16.30
N GLY A 151 13.69 3.76 -17.34
CA GLY A 151 13.83 3.36 -18.74
C GLY A 151 15.22 3.50 -19.33
#